data_AF-Q9VIR7-F1
#
_entry.id   AF-Q9VIR7-F1
#
_cell.length_a   1.000
_cell.length_b   1.000
_cell.length_c   1.000
_cell.angle_alpha   90.00
_cell.angle_beta   90.00
_cell.angle_gamma   90.00
#
_symmetry.space_group_name_H-M   'P 1'
#
loop_
_entity.id
_entity.type
_entity.pdbx_description
1 polymer ?
#
loop_
_entity_poly.entity_id
_entity_poly.type
_entity_poly.pdbx_seq_one_letter_code
_entity_poly.pdbx_strand_id
1 'polypeptide(L)'
;MMSLTIKFVQQVVDTVPLEQRGPGTAALQAYANKGKSLKQRGTTGEKYNYIYELQQVFEGLNSELSQSAPESQVIGMSLLGLLGVSTEFANENEKLHNKFVEGATQMKAMLSPTTIARESELLEAIDKYIASTDIQQHEALFMKVMSFKDRY
;
A
#
# COMPACT_ATOMS: atom_id res chain seq x y z
N MET A 1 -5.03 2.30 4.18
CA MET A 1 -3.99 2.98 3.36
C MET A 1 -4.42 4.35 2.82
N MET A 2 -5.48 4.47 2.02
CA MET A 2 -5.87 5.72 1.33
C MET A 2 -5.93 6.99 2.21
N SER A 3 -6.55 6.92 3.40
CA SER A 3 -6.62 8.08 4.30
C SER A 3 -5.23 8.55 4.78
N LEU A 4 -4.32 7.60 5.02
CA LEU A 4 -2.94 7.91 5.38
C LEU A 4 -2.22 8.56 4.20
N THR A 5 -2.39 8.02 2.99
CA THR A 5 -1.82 8.60 1.77
C THR A 5 -2.30 10.04 1.52
N ILE A 6 -3.60 10.31 1.65
CA ILE A 6 -4.16 11.66 1.49
C ILE A 6 -3.57 12.60 2.53
N LYS A 7 -3.55 12.19 3.80
CA LYS A 7 -3.04 13.01 4.90
C LYS A 7 -1.54 13.30 4.71
N PHE A 8 -0.78 12.30 4.30
CA PHE A 8 0.63 12.43 4.00
C PHE A 8 0.87 13.46 2.88
N VAL A 9 0.23 13.28 1.72
CA VAL A 9 0.45 14.21 0.60
C VAL A 9 0.02 15.63 0.97
N GLN A 10 -1.08 15.76 1.72
CA GLN A 10 -1.48 17.06 2.24
C GLN A 10 -0.43 17.65 3.20
N GLN A 11 0.18 16.85 4.07
CA GLN A 11 1.26 17.32 4.93
C GLN A 11 2.48 17.79 4.12
N VAL A 12 2.85 17.12 3.04
CA VAL A 12 3.93 17.58 2.14
C VAL A 12 3.58 18.92 1.49
N VAL A 13 2.33 19.12 1.10
CA VAL A 13 1.87 20.43 0.59
C VAL A 13 1.92 21.49 1.68
N ASP A 14 1.52 21.13 2.89
CA ASP A 14 1.43 22.05 4.03
C ASP A 14 2.82 22.43 4.58
N THR A 15 3.87 21.63 4.35
CA THR A 15 5.25 21.96 4.74
C THR A 15 5.91 22.97 3.79
N VAL A 16 5.41 23.17 2.57
CA VAL A 16 5.90 24.20 1.66
C VAL A 16 5.27 25.55 2.02
N PRO A 17 6.05 26.58 2.39
CA PRO A 17 5.55 27.93 2.66
C PRO A 17 4.73 28.46 1.49
N LEU A 18 3.61 29.15 1.77
CA LEU A 18 2.63 29.57 0.75
C LEU A 18 3.26 30.36 -0.40
N GLU A 19 4.19 31.24 -0.08
CA GLU A 19 4.94 32.10 -1.00
C GLU A 19 5.99 31.36 -1.84
N GLN A 20 6.33 30.12 -1.46
CA GLN A 20 7.29 29.26 -2.16
C GLN A 20 6.59 28.17 -2.99
N ARG A 21 5.26 28.06 -2.91
CA ARG A 21 4.50 27.04 -3.64
C ARG A 21 4.54 27.31 -5.14
N GLY A 22 4.87 26.29 -5.89
CA GLY A 22 4.91 26.28 -7.35
C GLY A 22 4.17 25.07 -7.93
N PRO A 23 4.53 24.69 -9.17
CA PRO A 23 3.89 23.59 -9.88
C PRO A 23 3.90 22.27 -9.10
N GLY A 24 5.02 21.94 -8.45
CA GLY A 24 5.13 20.66 -7.72
C GLY A 24 4.17 20.59 -6.54
N THR A 25 4.07 21.69 -5.78
CA THR A 25 3.08 21.80 -4.71
C THR A 25 1.65 21.71 -5.24
N ALA A 26 1.37 22.32 -6.40
CA ALA A 26 0.05 22.29 -7.02
C ALA A 26 -0.35 20.87 -7.48
N ALA A 27 0.58 20.11 -8.06
CA ALA A 27 0.37 18.73 -8.47
C ALA A 27 0.04 17.82 -7.26
N LEU A 28 0.81 17.95 -6.17
CA LEU A 28 0.53 17.23 -4.92
C LEU A 28 -0.83 17.62 -4.33
N GLN A 29 -1.18 18.91 -4.35
CA GLN A 29 -2.47 19.38 -3.84
C GLN A 29 -3.64 18.84 -4.67
N ALA A 30 -3.49 18.80 -6.00
CA ALA A 30 -4.48 18.23 -6.90
C ALA A 30 -4.67 16.72 -6.62
N TYR A 31 -3.58 15.98 -6.46
CA TYR A 31 -3.63 14.58 -6.08
C TYR A 31 -4.33 14.37 -4.72
N ALA A 32 -3.96 15.12 -3.68
CA ALA A 32 -4.63 15.04 -2.38
C ALA A 32 -6.14 15.31 -2.46
N ASN A 33 -6.55 16.28 -3.29
CA ASN A 33 -7.96 16.61 -3.51
C ASN A 33 -8.70 15.49 -4.27
N LYS A 34 -8.08 14.87 -5.29
CA LYS A 34 -8.60 13.68 -5.95
C LYS A 34 -8.86 12.57 -4.93
N GLY A 35 -7.91 12.32 -4.03
CA GLY A 35 -8.05 11.34 -2.97
C GLY A 35 -9.21 11.62 -2.01
N LYS A 36 -9.39 12.88 -1.58
CA LYS A 36 -10.54 13.28 -0.74
C LYS A 36 -11.87 12.99 -1.44
N SER A 37 -11.97 13.29 -2.73
CA SER A 37 -13.16 13.01 -3.54
C SER A 37 -13.42 11.50 -3.67
N LEU A 38 -12.40 10.73 -4.06
CA LEU A 38 -12.50 9.27 -4.20
C LEU A 38 -12.81 8.58 -2.88
N LYS A 39 -12.34 9.08 -1.75
CA LYS A 39 -12.67 8.52 -0.43
C LYS A 39 -14.19 8.56 -0.18
N GLN A 40 -14.84 9.66 -0.56
CA GLN A 40 -16.28 9.84 -0.35
C GLN A 40 -17.13 9.06 -1.36
N ARG A 41 -16.70 8.99 -2.62
CA ARG A 41 -17.59 8.60 -3.74
C ARG A 41 -17.03 7.52 -4.66
N GLY A 42 -15.75 7.21 -4.53
CA GLY A 42 -15.06 6.26 -5.40
C GLY A 42 -15.39 4.81 -5.10
N THR A 43 -15.36 4.01 -6.15
CA THR A 43 -15.38 2.54 -6.10
C THR A 43 -14.14 1.99 -5.41
N THR A 44 -14.18 0.72 -5.00
CA THR A 44 -13.02 0.03 -4.42
C THR A 44 -11.82 0.05 -5.37
N GLY A 45 -12.05 -0.18 -6.67
CA GLY A 45 -10.99 -0.16 -7.68
C GLY A 45 -10.34 1.21 -7.84
N GLU A 46 -11.12 2.30 -7.88
CA GLU A 46 -10.57 3.66 -7.97
C GLU A 46 -9.76 4.06 -6.73
N LYS A 47 -10.22 3.65 -5.53
CA LYS A 47 -9.50 3.89 -4.27
C LYS A 47 -8.17 3.13 -4.23
N TYR A 48 -8.14 1.94 -4.83
CA TYR A 48 -6.94 1.14 -4.96
C TYR A 48 -5.97 1.80 -5.94
N ASN A 49 -6.41 2.10 -7.16
CA ASN A 49 -5.62 2.78 -8.20
C ASN A 49 -5.04 4.11 -7.73
N TYR A 50 -5.79 4.89 -6.95
CA TYR A 50 -5.29 6.13 -6.36
C TYR A 50 -3.95 5.93 -5.63
N ILE A 51 -3.84 4.89 -4.81
CA ILE A 51 -2.61 4.65 -4.04
C ILE A 51 -1.41 4.37 -4.97
N TYR A 52 -1.62 3.69 -6.11
CA TYR A 52 -0.58 3.41 -7.09
C TYR A 52 -0.17 4.64 -7.90
N GLU A 53 -1.14 5.50 -8.22
CA GLU A 53 -0.86 6.76 -8.92
C GLU A 53 0.09 7.66 -8.13
N LEU A 54 0.22 7.49 -6.81
CA LEU A 54 1.18 8.24 -6.00
C LEU A 54 2.60 8.15 -6.55
N GLN A 55 3.01 6.96 -6.98
CA GLN A 55 4.35 6.74 -7.51
C GLN A 55 4.57 7.52 -8.81
N GLN A 56 3.57 7.51 -9.70
CA GLN A 56 3.60 8.29 -10.94
C GLN A 56 3.60 9.81 -10.67
N VAL A 57 2.86 10.26 -9.66
CA VAL A 57 2.89 11.67 -9.25
C VAL A 57 4.30 12.05 -8.80
N PHE A 58 4.97 11.22 -8.01
CA PHE A 58 6.35 11.50 -7.58
C PHE A 58 7.37 11.44 -8.71
N GLU A 59 7.23 10.50 -9.64
CA GLU A 59 8.07 10.45 -10.85
C GLU A 59 7.86 11.70 -11.72
N GLY A 60 6.61 12.15 -11.88
CA GLY A 60 6.28 13.39 -12.58
C GLY A 60 6.86 14.62 -11.90
N LEU A 61 6.86 14.67 -10.56
CA LEU A 61 7.46 15.77 -9.81
C LEU A 61 8.95 15.92 -10.08
N ASN A 62 9.70 14.83 -10.30
CA ASN A 62 11.13 14.96 -10.66
C ASN A 62 11.34 15.75 -11.96
N SER A 63 10.35 15.76 -12.87
CA SER A 63 10.40 16.55 -14.10
C SER A 63 9.93 18.00 -13.93
N GLU A 64 9.09 18.28 -12.92
CA GLU A 64 8.54 19.61 -12.65
C GLU A 64 9.33 20.40 -11.59
N LEU A 65 10.06 19.70 -10.72
CA LEU A 65 10.86 20.29 -9.66
C LEU A 65 12.21 20.74 -10.20
N SER A 66 12.34 22.04 -10.47
CA SER A 66 13.66 22.66 -10.72
C SER A 66 14.54 22.46 -9.49
N GLN A 67 15.75 21.92 -9.64
CA GLN A 67 16.68 21.64 -8.53
C GLN A 67 17.00 22.86 -7.66
N SER A 68 16.85 24.08 -8.20
CA SER A 68 17.10 25.33 -7.49
C SER A 68 15.85 25.98 -6.88
N ALA A 69 14.65 25.46 -7.13
CA ALA A 69 13.43 26.02 -6.57
C ALA A 69 13.29 25.62 -5.08
N PRO A 70 12.95 26.57 -4.18
CA PRO A 70 12.76 26.28 -2.76
C PRO A 70 11.75 25.17 -2.48
N GLU A 71 10.65 25.08 -3.24
CA GLU A 71 9.68 23.98 -3.09
C GLU A 71 10.30 22.60 -3.33
N SER A 72 11.24 22.50 -4.28
CA SER A 72 11.88 21.24 -4.64
C SER A 72 12.69 20.65 -3.51
N GLN A 73 13.35 21.49 -2.70
CA GLN A 73 14.12 21.03 -1.54
C GLN A 73 13.19 20.48 -0.45
N VAL A 74 12.10 21.18 -0.16
CA VAL A 74 11.13 20.77 0.87
C VAL A 74 10.39 19.50 0.46
N ILE A 75 9.88 19.47 -0.78
CA ILE A 75 9.19 18.30 -1.33
C ILE A 75 10.17 17.13 -1.42
N GLY A 76 11.36 17.32 -1.98
CA GLY A 76 12.38 16.27 -2.15
C GLY A 76 12.76 15.58 -0.84
N MET A 77 13.00 16.34 0.24
CA MET A 77 13.27 15.74 1.56
C MET A 77 12.09 14.92 2.09
N SER A 78 10.87 15.42 1.89
CA SER A 78 9.65 14.73 2.32
C SER A 78 9.43 13.42 1.56
N LEU A 79 9.77 13.40 0.27
CA LEU A 79 9.73 12.21 -0.58
C LEU A 79 10.72 11.14 -0.15
N LEU A 80 11.97 11.53 0.13
CA LEU A 80 12.99 10.61 0.63
C LEU A 80 12.58 9.97 1.96
N GLY A 81 12.01 10.75 2.87
CA GLY A 81 11.46 10.23 4.12
C GLY A 81 10.35 9.19 3.90
N LEU A 82 9.43 9.44 2.96
CA LEU A 82 8.36 8.49 2.64
C LEU A 82 8.88 7.21 1.98
N LEU A 83 9.84 7.31 1.06
CA LEU A 83 10.47 6.13 0.47
C LEU A 83 11.09 5.24 1.54
N GLY A 84 11.69 5.84 2.58
CA GLY A 84 12.15 5.12 3.77
C GLY A 84 11.01 4.37 4.47
N VAL A 85 9.94 5.07 4.85
CA VAL A 85 8.79 4.45 5.56
C VAL A 85 8.07 3.39 4.71
N SER A 86 7.94 3.62 3.40
CA SER A 86 7.29 2.66 2.49
C SER A 86 8.13 1.40 2.33
N THR A 87 9.46 1.56 2.28
CA THR A 87 10.40 0.44 2.28
C THR A 87 10.32 -0.34 3.59
N GLU A 88 10.21 0.33 4.74
CA GLU A 88 9.98 -0.35 6.02
C GLU A 88 8.68 -1.14 6.03
N PHE A 89 7.57 -0.56 5.53
CA PHE A 89 6.30 -1.27 5.41
C PHE A 89 6.39 -2.49 4.49
N ALA A 90 7.05 -2.35 3.34
CA ALA A 90 7.25 -3.46 2.41
C ALA A 90 8.06 -4.59 3.06
N ASN A 91 9.14 -4.25 3.77
CA ASN A 91 9.98 -5.21 4.49
C ASN A 91 9.21 -5.92 5.60
N GLU A 92 8.38 -5.21 6.37
CA GLU A 92 7.54 -5.82 7.40
C GLU A 92 6.45 -6.71 6.80
N ASN A 93 5.85 -6.32 5.67
CA ASN A 93 4.89 -7.17 4.96
C ASN A 93 5.54 -8.46 4.43
N GLU A 94 6.75 -8.37 3.89
CA GLU A 94 7.52 -9.53 3.45
C GLU A 94 7.84 -10.47 4.62
N LYS A 95 8.30 -9.92 5.76
CA LYS A 95 8.52 -10.71 6.99
C LYS A 95 7.24 -11.42 7.45
N LEU A 96 6.10 -10.73 7.43
CA LEU A 96 4.81 -11.32 7.77
C LEU A 96 4.44 -12.45 6.81
N HIS A 97 4.58 -12.22 5.51
CA HIS A 97 4.31 -13.22 4.48
C HIS A 97 5.19 -14.47 4.68
N ASN A 98 6.50 -14.29 4.86
CA ASN A 98 7.44 -15.40 5.08
C ASN A 98 7.09 -16.22 6.32
N LYS A 99 6.76 -15.56 7.44
CA LYS A 99 6.29 -16.26 8.67
C LYS A 99 4.98 -17.01 8.45
N PHE A 100 4.07 -16.43 7.68
CA PHE A 100 2.80 -17.08 7.33
C PHE A 100 3.05 -18.34 6.48
N VAL A 101 3.89 -18.25 5.45
CA VAL A 101 4.27 -19.37 4.58
C VAL A 101 4.89 -20.49 5.41
N GLU A 102 5.84 -20.15 6.29
CA GLU A 102 6.50 -21.11 7.17
C GLU A 102 5.49 -21.79 8.09
N GLY A 103 4.66 -21.02 8.81
CA GLY A 103 3.65 -21.54 9.71
C GLY A 103 2.61 -22.41 9.00
N ALA A 104 2.15 -21.99 7.82
CA ALA A 104 1.24 -22.77 6.99
C ALA A 104 1.87 -24.09 6.53
N THR A 105 3.14 -24.07 6.13
CA THR A 105 3.88 -25.27 5.72
C THR A 105 4.01 -26.26 6.87
N GLN A 106 4.43 -25.78 8.05
CA GLN A 106 4.56 -26.61 9.25
C GLN A 106 3.20 -27.17 9.69
N MET A 107 2.15 -26.35 9.68
CA MET A 107 0.78 -26.79 9.98
C MET A 107 0.36 -27.91 9.03
N LYS A 108 0.48 -27.72 7.71
CA LYS A 108 0.07 -28.71 6.70
C LYS A 108 0.79 -30.05 6.88
N ALA A 109 2.07 -30.04 7.26
CA ALA A 109 2.85 -31.25 7.52
C ALA A 109 2.32 -32.08 8.72
N MET A 110 1.60 -31.46 9.66
CA MET A 110 1.05 -32.11 10.85
C MET A 110 -0.40 -32.60 10.68
N LEU A 111 -1.07 -32.25 9.58
CA LEU A 111 -2.47 -32.60 9.37
C LEU A 111 -2.63 -34.02 8.80
N SER A 112 -3.62 -34.75 9.32
CA SER A 112 -4.01 -36.03 8.74
C SER A 112 -4.65 -35.84 7.36
N PRO A 113 -4.59 -36.84 6.45
CA PRO A 113 -5.29 -36.77 5.16
C PRO A 113 -6.79 -36.48 5.30
N THR A 114 -7.42 -37.03 6.34
CA THR A 114 -8.84 -36.78 6.64
C THR A 114 -9.11 -35.33 7.03
N THR A 115 -8.22 -34.74 7.84
CA THR A 115 -8.31 -33.31 8.20
C THR A 115 -8.08 -32.43 6.98
N ILE A 116 -7.12 -32.78 6.13
CA ILE A 116 -6.85 -32.06 4.87
C ILE A 116 -8.09 -32.05 3.96
N ALA A 117 -8.75 -33.20 3.81
CA ALA A 117 -9.97 -33.31 3.02
C ALA A 117 -11.12 -32.49 3.61
N ARG A 118 -11.25 -32.45 4.95
CA ARG A 118 -12.30 -31.67 5.62
C ARG A 118 -12.08 -30.16 5.51
N GLU A 119 -10.84 -29.70 5.60
CA GLU A 119 -10.46 -28.28 5.59
C GLU A 119 -10.01 -27.79 4.21
N SER A 120 -10.41 -28.48 3.13
CA SER A 120 -9.89 -28.24 1.77
C SER A 120 -10.01 -26.78 1.31
N GLU A 121 -11.12 -26.12 1.62
CA GLU A 121 -11.36 -24.72 1.26
C GLU A 121 -10.40 -23.75 1.96
N LEU A 122 -10.10 -23.99 3.24
CA LEU A 122 -9.12 -23.19 3.98
C LEU A 122 -7.72 -23.43 3.41
N LEU A 123 -7.37 -24.69 3.17
CA LEU A 123 -6.05 -25.04 2.64
C LEU A 123 -5.82 -24.49 1.24
N GLU A 124 -6.85 -24.45 0.40
CA GLU A 124 -6.81 -23.83 -0.93
C GLU A 124 -6.67 -22.31 -0.84
N ALA A 125 -7.36 -21.65 0.10
CA ALA A 125 -7.19 -20.22 0.34
C ALA A 125 -5.76 -19.89 0.80
N ILE A 126 -5.20 -20.73 1.69
CA ILE A 126 -3.81 -20.63 2.13
C ILE A 126 -2.86 -20.81 0.95
N ASP A 127 -3.06 -21.83 0.10
CA ASP A 127 -2.21 -22.07 -1.07
C ASP A 127 -2.24 -20.92 -2.07
N LYS A 128 -3.42 -20.33 -2.32
CA LYS A 128 -3.53 -19.14 -3.17
C LYS A 128 -2.76 -17.96 -2.59
N TYR A 129 -2.84 -17.74 -1.28
CA TYR A 129 -2.06 -16.67 -0.64
C TYR A 129 -0.54 -16.92 -0.75
N ILE A 130 -0.08 -18.14 -0.48
CA ILE A 130 1.34 -18.51 -0.55
C ILE A 130 1.88 -18.40 -1.98
N ALA A 131 1.12 -18.87 -2.97
CA ALA A 131 1.54 -18.88 -4.37
C ALA A 131 1.48 -17.48 -5.02
N SER A 132 0.83 -16.50 -4.38
CA SER A 132 0.70 -15.16 -4.95
C SER A 132 2.03 -14.42 -4.90
N THR A 133 2.64 -14.21 -6.06
CA THR A 133 3.76 -13.26 -6.21
C THR A 133 3.29 -11.82 -6.34
N ASP A 134 1.99 -11.63 -6.63
CA ASP A 134 1.38 -10.32 -6.73
C ASP A 134 1.01 -9.80 -5.34
N ILE A 135 1.80 -8.83 -4.84
CA ILE A 135 1.55 -8.16 -3.56
C ILE A 135 0.20 -7.43 -3.55
N GLN A 136 -0.35 -7.10 -4.73
CA GLN A 136 -1.65 -6.45 -4.85
C GLN A 136 -2.80 -7.37 -4.41
N GLN A 137 -2.62 -8.69 -4.54
CA GLN A 137 -3.63 -9.68 -4.13
C GLN A 137 -3.46 -10.14 -2.68
N HIS A 138 -2.32 -9.86 -2.04
CA HIS A 138 -1.98 -10.38 -0.71
C HIS A 138 -3.04 -10.02 0.33
N GLU A 139 -3.50 -8.78 0.40
CA GLU A 139 -4.50 -8.37 1.40
C GLU A 139 -5.84 -9.11 1.20
N ALA A 140 -6.34 -9.18 -0.03
CA ALA A 140 -7.61 -9.85 -0.32
C ALA A 140 -7.54 -11.36 -0.05
N LEU A 141 -6.43 -12.00 -0.45
CA LEU A 141 -6.19 -13.41 -0.21
C LEU A 141 -6.00 -13.71 1.29
N PHE A 142 -5.27 -12.87 2.01
CA PHE A 142 -5.12 -12.96 3.46
C PHE A 142 -6.47 -12.82 4.17
N MET A 143 -7.30 -11.85 3.78
CA MET A 143 -8.65 -11.70 4.32
C MET A 143 -9.53 -12.91 4.02
N LYS A 144 -9.36 -13.56 2.87
CA LYS A 144 -10.05 -14.82 2.57
C LYS A 144 -9.62 -15.94 3.53
N VAL A 145 -8.32 -16.08 3.82
CA VAL A 145 -7.85 -17.02 4.86
C VAL A 145 -8.46 -16.68 6.21
N MET A 146 -8.41 -15.41 6.62
CA MET A 146 -8.93 -14.97 7.92
C MET A 146 -10.44 -15.16 8.06
N SER A 147 -11.20 -15.18 6.97
CA SER A 147 -12.64 -15.45 7.01
C SER A 147 -13.01 -16.84 7.57
N PHE A 148 -12.06 -17.79 7.59
CA PHE A 148 -12.26 -19.11 8.17
C PHE A 148 -12.01 -19.16 9.68
N LYS A 149 -11.50 -18.08 10.29
CA LYS A 149 -11.16 -18.04 11.72
C LYS A 149 -12.36 -18.36 12.63
N ASP A 150 -13.55 -17.92 12.23
CA ASP A 150 -14.78 -18.05 13.03
C ASP A 150 -15.66 -19.23 12.56
N ARG A 151 -15.10 -20.19 11.81
CA ARG A 151 -15.85 -21.33 11.29
C ARG A 151 -16.21 -22.36 12.38
N TYR A 152 -15.58 -22.26 13.55
CA TYR A 152 -15.73 -23.15 14.71
C TYR A 152 -15.74 -22.33 15.99
#